data_AF-A0A359E621-F1
#
_entry.id   AF-A0A359E621-F1
#
_cell.length_a   1.000
_cell.length_b   1.000
_cell.length_c   1.000
_cell.angle_alpha   90.00
_cell.angle_beta   90.00
_cell.angle_gamma   90.00
#
_symmetry.space_group_name_H-M   'P 1'
#
loop_
_entity.id
_entity.type
_entity.pdbx_description
1 polymer ?
#
loop_
_entity_poly.entity_id
_entity_poly.type
_entity_poly.pdbx_seq_one_letter_code
_entity_poly.pdbx_strand_id
1 'polypeptide(L)'
;PDRYVKGTCPNCGFEEAYGDQCENCGTSLSPTELKNPVSALSGEKPELKKTEHWYMPLGDVQPKLEKWIETRENWKPNVMGQVKS
;
A
#
# COMPACT_ATOMS: atom_id res chain seq x y z
N PRO A 1 4.51 -3.47 9.56
CA PRO A 1 3.88 -2.49 8.64
C PRO A 1 4.97 -1.70 7.91
N ASP A 2 4.71 -1.27 6.68
CA ASP A 2 5.70 -0.62 5.80
C ASP A 2 6.26 0.67 6.42
N ARG A 3 5.42 1.40 7.16
CA ARG A 3 5.81 2.61 7.92
C ARG A 3 6.83 2.39 9.04
N TYR A 4 7.07 1.14 9.47
CA TYR A 4 8.12 0.85 10.45
C TYR A 4 9.48 0.59 9.81
N VAL A 5 9.59 0.71 8.50
CA VAL A 5 10.86 0.67 7.78
C VAL A 5 11.15 2.06 7.26
N LYS A 6 12.33 2.58 7.59
CA LYS A 6 12.89 3.81 7.04
C LYS A 6 14.16 3.50 6.28
N GLY A 7 14.55 4.34 5.34
CA GLY A 7 15.82 4.24 4.67
C GLY A 7 15.97 5.28 3.58
N THR A 8 16.99 5.10 2.76
CA THR A 8 17.30 6.03 1.70
C THR A 8 16.43 5.76 0.47
N CYS A 9 15.71 6.78 0.01
CA CYS A 9 14.89 6.76 -1.19
C CYS A 9 15.75 6.40 -2.42
N PRO A 10 15.39 5.37 -3.18
CA PRO A 10 16.15 4.98 -4.37
C PRO A 10 16.06 6.01 -5.51
N ASN A 11 15.00 6.83 -5.52
CA ASN A 11 14.71 7.80 -6.58
C ASN A 11 15.44 9.15 -6.36
N CYS A 12 15.34 9.73 -5.16
CA CYS A 12 15.86 11.09 -4.89
C CYS A 12 16.99 11.13 -3.85
N GLY A 13 17.37 10.01 -3.25
CA GLY A 13 18.45 9.94 -2.27
C GLY A 13 18.11 10.45 -0.87
N PHE A 14 16.85 10.78 -0.58
CA PHE A 14 16.42 11.21 0.75
C PHE A 14 16.58 10.11 1.79
N GLU A 15 17.33 10.35 2.87
CA GLU A 15 17.77 9.31 3.82
C GLU A 15 16.69 8.83 4.80
N GLU A 16 15.62 9.61 4.99
CA GLU A 16 14.56 9.31 5.96
C GLU A 16 13.23 8.93 5.27
N ALA A 17 13.29 8.34 4.07
CA ALA A 17 12.08 7.89 3.39
C ALA A 17 11.43 6.71 4.11
N TYR A 18 10.10 6.70 4.17
CA TYR A 18 9.33 5.58 4.71
C TYR A 18 9.14 4.49 3.66
N GLY A 19 8.88 3.27 4.11
CA GLY A 19 8.70 2.10 3.25
C GLY A 19 7.51 2.18 2.30
N ASP A 20 6.51 3.01 2.57
CA ASP A 20 5.32 3.23 1.73
C ASP A 20 5.44 4.46 0.81
N GLN A 21 6.10 5.52 1.27
CA GLN A 21 6.24 6.77 0.51
C GLN A 21 7.49 7.56 0.89
N CYS A 22 8.11 8.20 -0.11
CA CYS A 22 9.13 9.22 0.14
C CYS A 22 8.51 10.59 0.38
N GLU A 23 8.75 11.18 1.56
CA GLU A 23 8.26 12.53 1.92
C GLU A 23 8.89 13.67 1.11
N ASN A 24 10.04 13.41 0.46
CA ASN A 24 10.75 14.44 -0.32
C ASN A 24 10.28 14.52 -1.77
N CYS A 25 10.11 13.39 -2.46
CA CYS A 25 9.72 13.36 -3.88
C CYS A 25 8.31 12.82 -4.12
N GLY A 26 7.59 12.41 -3.09
CA GLY A 26 6.21 11.91 -3.16
C GLY A 26 6.04 10.54 -3.81
N THR A 27 7.14 9.89 -4.24
CA THR A 27 7.10 8.57 -4.89
C THR A 27 6.62 7.50 -3.91
N SER A 28 5.68 6.66 -4.34
CA SER A 28 5.29 5.43 -3.63
C SER A 28 6.42 4.42 -3.69
N LEU A 29 6.72 3.82 -2.55
CA LEU A 29 7.81 2.86 -2.38
C LEU A 29 7.26 1.56 -1.80
N SER A 30 8.03 0.49 -1.96
CA SER A 30 7.94 -0.70 -1.13
C SER A 30 9.12 -0.73 -0.14
N PRO A 31 8.94 -1.24 1.10
CA PRO A 31 10.02 -1.33 2.08
C PRO A 31 11.26 -2.09 1.58
N THR A 32 11.06 -3.02 0.64
CA THR A 32 12.14 -3.80 0.02
C THR A 32 12.99 -3.01 -0.98
N GLU A 33 12.52 -1.84 -1.42
CA GLU A 33 13.20 -0.99 -2.40
C GLU A 33 14.08 0.08 -1.75
N LEU A 34 13.90 0.33 -0.45
CA LEU A 34 14.71 1.27 0.31
C LEU A 34 16.17 0.81 0.37
N LYS A 35 17.09 1.75 0.16
CA LYS A 35 18.52 1.53 0.41
C LYS A 35 18.80 1.72 1.90
N ASN A 36 19.67 0.89 2.48
CA ASN A 36 19.99 0.90 3.91
C ASN A 36 18.74 0.94 4.81
N PRO A 37 17.82 -0.03 4.69
CA PRO A 37 16.61 -0.02 5.49
C PRO A 37 16.95 -0.21 6.98
N VAL A 38 16.29 0.53 7.84
CA VAL A 38 16.35 0.48 9.30
C VAL A 38 14.94 0.44 9.88
N SER A 39 14.80 -0.24 11.02
CA SER A 39 13.58 -0.26 11.81
C SER A 39 13.36 1.11 12.44
N ALA A 40 12.22 1.75 12.16
CA ALA A 40 11.85 3.01 12.80
C ALA A 40 11.61 2.88 14.32
N LEU A 41 11.45 1.65 14.81
CA LEU A 41 11.19 1.36 16.23
C LEU A 41 12.47 1.07 17.01
N SER A 42 13.40 0.32 16.42
CA SER A 42 14.61 -0.16 17.10
C SER A 42 15.91 0.42 16.55
N GLY A 43 15.91 1.05 15.38
CA GLY A 43 17.11 1.48 14.65
C GLY A 43 17.90 0.33 14.00
N GLU A 44 17.53 -0.92 14.28
CA GLU A 44 18.20 -2.11 13.77
C GLU A 44 17.85 -2.40 12.31
N LYS A 45 18.74 -3.09 11.60
CA LYS A 45 18.49 -3.53 10.23
C LYS A 45 17.39 -4.61 10.20
N PRO A 46 16.30 -4.43 9.43
CA PRO A 46 15.25 -5.43 9.32
C PRO A 46 15.73 -6.66 8.53
N GLU A 47 15.15 -7.81 8.86
CA GLU A 47 15.42 -9.09 8.18
C GLU A 47 14.15 -9.59 7.47
N LEU A 48 14.33 -10.13 6.26
CA LEU A 48 13.24 -10.75 5.52
C LEU A 48 12.94 -12.14 6.08
N LYS A 49 11.70 -12.35 6.55
CA LYS A 49 11.22 -13.63 7.07
C LYS A 49 9.99 -14.08 6.30
N LYS A 50 9.97 -15.36 5.94
CA LYS A 50 8.79 -15.99 5.32
C LYS A 50 7.67 -16.07 6.35
N THR A 51 6.47 -15.69 5.93
CA THR A 51 5.26 -15.69 6.75
C THR A 51 4.10 -16.17 5.91
N GLU A 52 3.15 -16.86 6.54
CA GLU A 52 1.93 -17.31 5.87
C GLU A 52 0.84 -16.24 6.02
N HIS A 53 0.20 -15.90 4.91
CA HIS A 53 -0.89 -14.94 4.85
C HIS A 53 -2.08 -15.55 4.11
N TRP A 54 -3.28 -15.27 4.60
CA TRP A 54 -4.52 -15.68 3.96
C TRP A 54 -5.00 -14.56 3.04
N TYR A 55 -5.33 -14.91 1.81
CA TYR A 55 -5.86 -13.98 0.81
C TYR A 55 -7.33 -14.30 0.54
N MET A 56 -8.15 -13.26 0.44
CA MET A 56 -9.53 -13.40 -0.01
C MET A 56 -9.59 -13.24 -1.53
N PRO A 57 -10.10 -14.22 -2.28
CA PRO A 57 -10.22 -14.12 -3.73
C PRO A 57 -11.37 -13.18 -4.11
N LEU A 58 -11.11 -11.88 -4.07
CA LEU A 58 -12.11 -10.83 -4.35
C LEU A 58 -12.73 -10.96 -5.74
N GLY A 59 -11.99 -11.49 -6.72
CA GLY A 59 -12.49 -11.75 -8.07
C GLY A 59 -13.68 -12.71 -8.09
N ASP A 60 -13.73 -13.70 -7.20
CA ASP A 60 -14.85 -14.65 -7.11
C ASP A 60 -16.13 -13.98 -6.58
N VAL A 61 -15.97 -12.87 -5.84
CA VAL A 61 -17.06 -12.11 -5.22
C VAL A 61 -17.51 -10.95 -6.12
N GLN A 62 -16.66 -10.51 -7.06
CA GLN A 62 -16.91 -9.37 -7.94
C GLN A 62 -18.28 -9.42 -8.65
N PRO A 63 -18.71 -10.52 -9.30
CA PRO A 63 -20.00 -10.54 -10.01
C PRO A 63 -21.19 -10.33 -9.07
N LYS A 64 -21.09 -10.80 -7.83
CA LYS A 64 -22.15 -10.63 -6.82
C LYS A 64 -22.19 -9.18 -6.32
N LEU A 65 -21.02 -8.55 -6.16
CA LEU A 65 -20.91 -7.15 -5.74
C LEU A 65 -21.41 -6.21 -6.82
N GLU A 66 -21.04 -6.41 -8.08
CA GLU A 66 -21.52 -5.61 -9.21
C GLU A 66 -23.05 -5.63 -9.30
N LYS A 67 -23.64 -6.83 -9.25
CA LYS A 67 -25.10 -6.97 -9.25
C LYS A 67 -25.77 -6.28 -8.06
N TRP A 68 -25.14 -6.31 -6.88
CA TRP A 68 -25.66 -5.63 -5.69
C TRP A 68 -25.55 -4.10 -5.79
N ILE A 69 -24.46 -3.59 -6.39
CA ILE A 69 -24.23 -2.17 -6.65
C ILE A 69 -25.28 -1.63 -7.62
N GLU A 70 -25.66 -2.39 -8.65
CA GLU A 70 -26.71 -2.01 -9.60
C GLU A 70 -28.06 -1.74 -8.92
N THR A 71 -28.34 -2.37 -7.78
CA THR A 71 -29.60 -2.14 -7.04
C THR A 71 -29.52 -0.92 -6.11
N ARG A 72 -28.42 -0.18 -6.07
CA ARG A 72 -28.25 0.97 -5.17
C ARG A 72 -28.77 2.25 -5.83
N GLU A 73 -29.69 2.91 -5.15
CA GLU A 73 -30.23 4.22 -5.54
C GLU A 73 -29.73 5.33 -4.60
N ASN A 74 -29.75 6.58 -5.07
CA ASN A 74 -29.40 7.79 -4.30
C ASN A 74 -27.97 7.86 -3.77
N TRP A 75 -27.04 7.12 -4.37
CA TRP A 75 -25.62 7.25 -4.05
C TRP A 75 -25.04 8.51 -4.70
N LYS A 76 -24.06 9.12 -4.02
CA LYS A 76 -23.41 10.33 -4.54
C LYS A 76 -22.77 10.02 -5.90
N PRO A 77 -22.89 10.91 -6.91
CA PRO A 77 -22.36 10.66 -8.25
C PRO A 77 -20.87 10.31 -8.27
N ASN A 78 -20.06 10.91 -7.38
CA ASN A 78 -18.63 10.62 -7.30
C ASN A 78 -18.34 9.18 -6.83
N VAL A 79 -19.19 8.60 -5.98
CA VAL A 79 -19.04 7.21 -5.53
C VAL A 79 -19.38 6.26 -6.68
N MET A 80 -20.50 6.50 -7.37
CA MET A 80 -20.90 5.68 -8.51
C MET A 80 -19.94 5.81 -9.70
N GLY A 81 -19.33 6.99 -9.87
CA GLY A 81 -18.30 7.21 -10.89
C GLY A 81 -17.05 6.36 -10.65
N GLN A 82 -16.57 6.28 -9.40
CA GLN A 82 -15.39 5.48 -9.07
C GLN A 82 -15.64 3.97 -9.09
N VAL A 83 -16.87 3.54 -8.83
CA VAL A 83 -17.22 2.11 -8.89
C VAL A 83 -17.27 1.58 -10.33
N LYS A 84 -17.48 2.46 -11.31
CA LYS A 84 -17.61 2.12 -12.74
C LYS A 84 -16.34 2.39 -13.56
N SER A 85 -15.34 3.05 -12.99
CA SER A 85 -14.05 3.39 -13.63
C SER A 85 -13.05 2.25 -13.48
#